data_AF-A0A319BW55-F1
#
_entry.id   AF-A0A319BW55-F1
#
_cell.length_a   1.000
_cell.length_b   1.000
_cell.length_c   1.000
_cell.angle_alpha   90.00
_cell.angle_beta   90.00
_cell.angle_gamma   90.00
#
_symmetry.space_group_name_H-M   'P 1'
#
loop_
_entity.id
_entity.type
_entity.pdbx_description
1 polymer ?
#
loop_
_entity_poly.entity_id
_entity_poly.type
_entity_poly.pdbx_seq_one_letter_code
_entity_poly.pdbx_strand_id
1 'polypeptide(L)' 'MDITPGLSKFRISSAPKRQSQQRGLSRKSHTKSRGGCQACKSSRVKCDENRPSCRKCFQRRTPCVY' A
#
# COMPACT_ATOMS: atom_id res chain seq x y z
N MET A 1 -57.73 5.61 8.95
CA MET A 1 -57.04 4.46 8.33
C MET A 1 -55.65 4.94 8.00
N ASP A 2 -54.76 4.77 8.97
CA ASP A 2 -53.43 5.40 9.07
C ASP A 2 -52.38 4.32 8.87
N ILE A 3 -51.59 4.36 7.79
CA ILE A 3 -50.40 3.53 7.63
C ILE A 3 -49.36 4.28 6.78
N THR A 4 -48.45 5.01 7.44
CA THR A 4 -47.15 5.36 6.87
C THR A 4 -46.10 4.46 7.52
N PRO A 5 -45.57 3.43 6.85
CA PRO A 5 -44.50 2.63 7.45
C PRO A 5 -43.18 3.39 7.34
N GLY A 6 -42.66 3.77 8.50
CA GLY A 6 -41.44 4.54 8.68
C GLY A 6 -40.21 3.88 8.07
N LEU A 7 -39.45 4.70 7.36
CA LEU A 7 -38.09 4.42 6.90
C LEU A 7 -37.19 4.13 8.12
N SER A 8 -36.86 2.86 8.32
CA SER A 8 -35.97 2.40 9.37
C SER A 8 -34.56 2.96 9.13
N LYS A 9 -34.17 3.91 9.98
CA LYS A 9 -32.81 4.47 10.02
C LYS A 9 -31.87 3.43 10.64
N PHE A 10 -31.29 2.57 9.81
CA PHE A 10 -30.21 1.68 10.24
C PHE A 10 -29.03 2.50 10.74
N ARG A 11 -28.78 2.47 12.07
CA ARG A 11 -27.58 3.03 12.68
C ARG A 11 -26.40 2.15 12.29
N ILE A 12 -25.54 2.64 11.39
CA ILE A 12 -24.21 2.05 11.15
C ILE A 12 -23.31 2.44 12.33
N SER A 13 -23.55 1.81 13.47
CA SER A 13 -22.62 1.83 14.60
C SER A 13 -21.51 0.84 14.25
N SER A 14 -20.25 1.27 14.26
CA SER A 14 -19.01 0.47 14.20
C SER A 14 -18.34 0.18 12.85
N ALA A 15 -18.00 1.24 12.10
CA ALA A 15 -16.82 1.17 11.23
C ALA A 15 -15.54 1.20 12.09
N PRO A 16 -14.60 0.25 11.98
CA PRO A 16 -13.35 0.31 12.73
C PRO A 16 -12.55 1.55 12.30
N LYS A 17 -12.04 2.31 13.28
CA LYS A 17 -11.20 3.48 13.03
C LYS A 17 -10.01 3.06 12.15
N ARG A 18 -9.95 3.55 10.91
CA ARG A 18 -8.74 3.49 10.09
C ARG A 18 -7.64 4.22 10.87
N GLN A 19 -6.71 3.46 11.44
CA GLN A 19 -5.53 4.01 12.10
C GLN A 19 -4.70 4.73 11.03
N SER A 20 -4.89 6.04 10.91
CA SER A 20 -4.01 6.92 10.16
C SER A 20 -2.66 6.91 10.89
N GLN A 21 -1.81 5.99 10.47
CA GLN A 21 -0.52 5.69 11.06
C GLN A 21 0.37 6.94 11.00
N GLN A 22 0.45 7.61 12.16
CA GLN A 22 1.54 8.46 12.64
C GLN A 22 2.08 9.50 11.64
N ARG A 23 1.51 10.72 11.73
CA ARG A 23 2.19 11.94 11.27
C ARG A 23 3.41 12.15 12.17
N GLY A 24 4.62 11.96 11.64
CA GLY A 24 5.85 12.38 12.32
C GLY A 24 6.97 11.35 12.52
N LEU A 25 6.95 10.18 11.87
CA LEU A 25 8.18 9.38 11.79
C LEU A 25 9.02 9.91 10.64
N SER A 26 10.14 10.55 10.96
CA SER A 26 11.25 10.71 10.02
C SER A 26 11.38 9.43 9.20
N ARG A 27 11.35 9.55 7.86
CA ARG A 27 11.40 8.38 6.96
C ARG A 27 12.60 7.56 7.39
N LYS A 28 12.36 6.37 7.98
CA LYS A 28 13.44 5.47 8.39
C LYS A 28 14.38 5.35 7.21
N SER A 29 15.64 5.73 7.41
CA SER A 29 16.69 5.61 6.40
C SER A 29 16.78 4.14 6.01
N HIS A 30 16.19 3.79 4.88
CA HIS A 30 16.28 2.44 4.37
C HIS A 30 17.67 2.25 3.78
N THR A 31 18.36 1.19 4.20
CA THR A 31 19.55 0.71 3.49
C THR A 31 19.13 0.36 2.07
N LYS A 32 19.69 1.07 1.09
CA LYS A 32 19.47 0.76 -0.32
C LYS A 32 20.07 -0.61 -0.61
N SER A 33 19.35 -1.46 -1.33
CA SER A 33 19.84 -2.71 -1.89
C SER A 33 21.12 -2.42 -2.71
N ARG A 34 22.25 -3.09 -2.42
CA ARG A 34 23.50 -2.87 -3.16
C ARG A 34 23.41 -3.40 -4.59
N GLY A 35 22.66 -4.50 -4.80
CA GLY A 35 22.43 -5.16 -6.08
C GLY A 35 21.00 -5.01 -6.61
N GLY A 36 20.32 -3.90 -6.28
CA GLY A 36 18.96 -3.66 -6.77
C GLY A 36 18.88 -3.62 -8.29
N CYS A 37 17.75 -4.05 -8.87
CA CYS A 37 17.54 -3.98 -10.31
C CYS A 37 17.44 -2.53 -10.81
N GLN A 38 17.70 -2.31 -12.10
CA GLN A 38 17.64 -1.00 -12.76
C GLN A 38 16.31 -0.30 -12.54
N ALA A 39 15.19 -1.02 -12.65
CA ALA A 39 13.86 -0.43 -12.44
C ALA A 39 13.69 0.13 -11.01
N CYS A 40 14.12 -0.61 -9.99
CA CYS A 40 14.07 -0.16 -8.60
C CYS A 40 15.07 0.96 -8.30
N LYS A 41 16.26 0.92 -8.91
CA LYS A 41 17.27 1.98 -8.84
C LYS A 41 16.73 3.29 -9.41
N SER A 42 16.18 3.27 -10.63
CA SER A 42 15.59 4.44 -11.29
C SER A 42 14.42 5.02 -10.52
N SER A 43 13.56 4.17 -9.94
CA SER A 43 12.43 4.61 -9.11
C SER A 43 12.81 4.96 -7.67
N ARG A 44 14.10 4.86 -7.30
CA ARG A 44 14.66 5.20 -5.98
C ARG A 44 13.94 4.50 -4.82
N VAL A 45 13.52 3.25 -5.05
CA VAL A 45 12.84 2.42 -4.05
C VAL A 45 13.71 1.23 -3.65
N LYS A 46 13.50 0.69 -2.44
CA LYS A 46 14.12 -0.57 -2.01
C LYS A 46 13.73 -1.70 -2.97
N CYS A 47 14.72 -2.38 -3.55
CA CYS A 47 14.57 -3.63 -4.28
C CYS A 47 14.60 -4.79 -3.28
N ASP A 48 13.77 -5.81 -3.52
CA ASP A 48 13.76 -7.04 -2.72
C ASP A 48 14.80 -8.07 -3.21
N GLU A 49 15.54 -7.75 -4.27
CA GLU A 49 16.63 -8.56 -4.87
C GLU A 49 16.25 -10.00 -5.28
N ASN A 50 14.97 -10.39 -5.23
CA ASN A 50 14.46 -11.70 -5.69
C ASN A 50 14.69 -11.95 -7.19
N ARG A 51 15.32 -13.07 -7.57
CA ARG A 51 15.44 -13.50 -8.98
C ARG A 51 14.30 -14.46 -9.37
N PRO A 52 13.84 -14.50 -10.64
CA PRO A 52 14.30 -13.73 -11.81
C PRO A 52 13.78 -12.29 -11.89
N SER A 53 12.75 -11.94 -11.11
CA SER A 53 12.19 -10.59 -11.06
C SER A 53 11.87 -10.18 -9.63
N CYS A 54 12.20 -8.93 -9.30
CA CYS A 54 11.90 -8.35 -7.99
C CYS A 54 10.38 -8.29 -7.73
N ARG A 55 9.91 -8.43 -6.47
CA ARG A 55 8.47 -8.41 -6.14
C ARG A 55 7.78 -7.13 -6.62
N LYS A 56 8.41 -5.97 -6.44
CA LYS A 56 7.89 -4.69 -6.96
C LYS A 56 7.74 -4.68 -8.46
N CYS A 57 8.72 -5.21 -9.17
CA CYS A 57 8.76 -5.25 -10.62
C CYS A 57 7.65 -6.16 -11.16
N PHE A 58 7.46 -7.32 -10.51
CA PHE A 58 6.38 -8.24 -10.78
C PHE A 58 5.01 -7.60 -10.56
N GLN A 59 4.82 -6.94 -9.41
CA GLN A 59 3.54 -6.31 -9.07
C GLN A 59 3.21 -5.10 -9.96
N ARG A 60 4.23 -4.36 -10.38
CA ARG A 60 4.08 -3.24 -11.34
C ARG A 60 4.04 -3.71 -12.79
N ARG A 61 4.29 -4.99 -13.06
CA ARG A 61 4.46 -5.57 -14.40
C ARG A 61 5.47 -4.79 -15.25
N THR A 62 6.52 -4.26 -14.61
CA THR A 62 7.59 -3.51 -15.27
C THR A 62 8.76 -4.44 -15.56
N PRO A 63 9.53 -4.18 -16.64
CA PRO A 63 10.71 -4.97 -16.96
C PRO A 63 11.72 -4.93 -15.81
N CYS A 64 12.07 -6.11 -15.28
CA CYS A 64 13.05 -6.25 -14.21
C CYS A 64 14.43 -6.56 -14.81
N VAL A 65 15.19 -5.52 -15.10
CA VAL A 65 16.59 -5.65 -15.56
C VAL A 65 17.50 -5.53 -14.35
N TYR A 66 18.29 -6.55 -14.05
CA TYR A 66 19.25 -6.53 -12.93
C TYR A 66 20.51 -5.74 -13.26
#